data_AF-A0A7G5ZBQ5-F1
#
_entry.id   AF-A0A7G5ZBQ5-F1
#
_cell.length_a   1.000
_cell.length_b   1.000
_cell.length_c   1.000
_cell.angle_alpha   90.00
_cell.angle_beta   90.00
_cell.angle_gamma   90.00
#
_symmetry.space_group_name_H-M   'P 1'
#
loop_
_entity.id
_entity.type
_entity.pdbx_description
1 polymer ?
#
loop_
_entity_poly.entity_id
_entity_poly.type
_entity_poly.pdbx_seq_one_letter_code
_entity_poly.pdbx_strand_id
1 'polypeptide(L)'
;MPRHIEHIDAIARRQQADALYIEFHPQPFAQWRNYRYEDDATRSAVLAWLDAHGVGWTACGPFADPRVMAPYLGQVYLDVPYDEALPAYRQLRDYLEHPDGSMRHDGVRFCVMPLDYAMQNAEHDTPGYWERWAENF
;
A
#
# COMPACT_ATOMS: atom_id res chain seq x y z
N MET A 1 -13.33 -7.15 -15.51
CA MET A 1 -14.36 -6.55 -14.63
C MET A 1 -13.75 -5.36 -13.92
N PRO A 2 -14.49 -4.24 -13.76
CA PRO A 2 -14.00 -3.09 -13.00
C PRO A 2 -13.73 -3.51 -11.54
N ARG A 3 -12.64 -2.99 -10.96
CA ARG A 3 -12.29 -3.20 -9.55
C ARG A 3 -12.24 -1.85 -8.86
N HIS A 4 -12.76 -1.79 -7.65
CA HIS A 4 -12.55 -0.65 -6.76
C HIS A 4 -11.24 -0.88 -6.01
N ILE A 5 -10.34 0.12 -6.01
CA ILE A 5 -9.07 0.08 -5.30
C ILE A 5 -9.15 1.10 -4.17
N GLU A 6 -9.16 0.61 -2.93
CA GLU A 6 -9.23 1.44 -1.72
C GLU A 6 -7.86 2.06 -1.43
N HIS A 7 -7.82 3.30 -0.96
CA HIS A 7 -6.58 3.96 -0.54
C HIS A 7 -6.05 3.38 0.76
N ILE A 8 -4.72 3.30 0.93
CA ILE A 8 -4.12 2.69 2.12
C ILE A 8 -4.51 3.40 3.43
N ASP A 9 -4.72 4.72 3.41
CA ASP A 9 -5.19 5.46 4.58
C ASP A 9 -6.65 5.13 4.91
N ALA A 10 -7.51 4.94 3.91
CA ALA A 10 -8.88 4.49 4.12
C ALA A 10 -8.92 3.06 4.70
N ILE A 11 -8.04 2.17 4.23
CA ILE A 11 -7.88 0.82 4.80
C ILE A 11 -7.50 0.91 6.29
N ALA A 12 -6.47 1.71 6.63
CA ALA A 12 -6.02 1.86 8.02
C ALA A 12 -7.15 2.40 8.92
N ARG A 13 -7.88 3.44 8.47
CA ARG A 13 -9.05 3.96 9.21
C ARG A 13 -10.15 2.91 9.35
N ARG A 14 -10.48 2.15 8.30
CA ARG A 14 -11.51 1.10 8.37
C ARG A 14 -11.15 -0.01 9.36
N GLN A 15 -9.87 -0.39 9.42
CA GLN A 15 -9.36 -1.41 10.34
C GLN A 15 -9.16 -0.86 11.77
N GLN A 16 -9.16 0.47 11.95
CA GLN A 16 -8.79 1.15 13.20
C GLN A 16 -7.42 0.65 13.72
N ALA A 17 -6.47 0.48 12.81
CA ALA A 17 -5.13 -0.02 13.09
C ALA A 17 -4.14 0.43 12.02
N ASP A 18 -2.85 0.35 12.34
CA ASP A 18 -1.77 0.52 11.37
C ASP A 18 -1.91 -0.50 10.23
N ALA A 19 -1.72 -0.05 9.00
CA ALA A 19 -1.83 -0.90 7.82
C ALA A 19 -0.46 -1.10 7.16
N LEU A 20 -0.07 -2.35 6.93
CA LEU A 20 1.13 -2.68 6.17
C LEU A 20 0.83 -2.72 4.68
N TYR A 21 1.76 -2.21 3.87
CA TYR A 21 1.66 -2.24 2.41
C TYR A 21 3.02 -2.28 1.73
N ILE A 22 3.03 -2.67 0.45
CA ILE A 22 4.22 -2.75 -0.39
C ILE A 22 4.08 -1.79 -1.58
N GLU A 23 5.14 -1.03 -1.86
CA GLU A 23 5.31 -0.32 -3.13
C GLU A 23 6.32 -1.05 -4.02
N PHE A 24 6.04 -1.14 -5.33
CA PHE A 24 6.91 -1.78 -6.32
C PHE A 24 7.59 -0.77 -7.28
N HIS A 25 7.46 0.53 -7.00
CA HIS A 25 7.87 1.61 -7.91
C HIS A 25 8.76 2.70 -7.26
N PRO A 26 9.82 2.40 -6.49
CA PRO A 26 10.68 3.39 -5.85
C PRO A 26 11.64 4.07 -6.83
N GLN A 27 11.13 4.44 -8.01
CA GLN A 27 11.73 5.34 -8.97
C GLN A 27 11.19 6.77 -8.74
N PRO A 28 11.88 7.80 -9.24
CA PRO A 28 11.40 9.18 -9.15
C PRO A 28 10.03 9.36 -9.82
N PHE A 29 9.21 10.28 -9.28
CA PHE A 29 7.86 10.60 -9.78
C PHE A 29 7.78 10.81 -11.30
N ALA A 30 8.80 11.44 -11.89
CA ALA A 30 8.88 11.68 -13.33
C ALA A 30 8.82 10.40 -14.19
N GLN A 31 9.17 9.25 -13.62
CA GLN A 31 9.23 7.96 -14.31
C GLN A 31 7.98 7.10 -14.10
N TRP A 32 7.09 7.47 -13.17
CA TRP A 32 5.89 6.68 -12.82
C TRP A 32 4.96 6.46 -14.01
N ARG A 33 4.89 7.40 -14.95
CA ARG A 33 4.06 7.28 -16.17
C ARG A 33 4.46 6.10 -17.06
N ASN A 34 5.72 5.68 -16.99
CA ASN A 34 6.26 4.59 -17.81
C ASN A 34 6.27 3.25 -17.05
N TYR A 35 6.01 3.27 -15.74
CA TYR A 35 5.95 2.05 -14.96
C TYR A 35 4.69 1.25 -15.31
N ARG A 36 4.85 -0.06 -15.51
CA ARG A 36 3.79 -1.03 -15.80
C ARG A 36 3.92 -2.15 -14.79
N TYR A 37 3.06 -2.12 -13.77
CA TYR A 37 3.16 -3.07 -12.66
C TYR A 37 2.83 -4.50 -13.08
N GLU A 38 2.12 -4.66 -14.21
CA GLU A 38 1.82 -5.96 -14.82
C GLU A 38 3.07 -6.64 -15.40
N ASP A 39 4.05 -5.86 -15.85
CA ASP A 39 5.29 -6.33 -16.44
C ASP A 39 6.42 -6.48 -15.42
N ASP A 40 6.17 -6.12 -14.16
CA ASP A 40 7.16 -6.17 -13.08
C ASP A 40 7.31 -7.60 -12.54
N ALA A 41 8.45 -8.21 -12.89
CA ALA A 41 8.81 -9.56 -12.45
C ALA A 41 9.06 -9.65 -10.93
N THR A 42 9.59 -8.59 -10.31
CA THR A 42 9.79 -8.53 -8.86
C THR A 42 8.45 -8.52 -8.15
N ARG A 43 7.51 -7.68 -8.61
CA ARG A 43 6.14 -7.67 -8.10
C ARG A 43 5.50 -9.04 -8.22
N SER A 44 5.57 -9.66 -9.40
CA SER A 44 5.02 -10.99 -9.65
C SER A 44 5.60 -12.05 -8.70
N ALA A 45 6.92 -12.01 -8.45
CA ALA A 45 7.60 -12.92 -7.54
C ALA A 45 7.19 -12.71 -6.08
N VAL A 46 7.07 -11.46 -5.62
CA VAL A 46 6.62 -11.14 -4.26
C VAL A 46 5.18 -11.61 -4.05
N LEU A 47 4.26 -11.33 -4.97
CA LEU A 47 2.86 -11.77 -4.84
C LEU A 47 2.74 -13.30 -4.82
N ALA A 48 3.49 -13.99 -5.67
CA ALA A 48 3.53 -15.44 -5.66
C ALA A 48 4.09 -16.00 -4.33
N TRP A 49 5.07 -15.32 -3.72
CA TRP A 49 5.57 -15.69 -2.41
C TRP A 49 4.52 -15.47 -1.32
N LEU A 50 3.81 -14.34 -1.33
CA LEU A 50 2.72 -14.05 -0.38
C LEU A 50 1.65 -15.16 -0.45
N ASP A 51 1.21 -15.50 -1.67
CA ASP A 51 0.22 -16.56 -1.90
C ASP A 51 0.72 -17.93 -1.39
N ALA A 52 1.98 -18.29 -1.67
CA ALA A 52 2.56 -19.56 -1.24
C ALA A 52 2.73 -19.68 0.28
N HIS A 53 2.81 -18.57 0.99
CA HIS A 53 2.98 -18.52 2.46
C HIS A 53 1.69 -18.15 3.19
N GLY A 54 0.57 -18.03 2.47
CA GLY A 54 -0.73 -17.71 3.06
C GLY A 54 -0.83 -16.29 3.62
N VAL A 55 -0.02 -15.36 3.11
CA VAL A 55 -0.11 -13.95 3.46
C VAL A 55 -1.18 -13.29 2.60
N GLY A 56 -2.31 -12.94 3.20
CA GLY A 56 -3.39 -12.26 2.50
C GLY A 56 -2.95 -10.89 1.99
N TRP A 57 -3.36 -10.53 0.78
CA TRP A 57 -3.09 -9.21 0.20
C TRP A 57 -4.24 -8.75 -0.70
N THR A 58 -4.36 -7.43 -0.87
CA THR A 58 -5.26 -6.83 -1.87
C THR A 58 -4.63 -5.59 -2.48
N ALA A 59 -5.05 -5.23 -3.69
CA ALA A 59 -4.60 -3.99 -4.33
C ALA A 59 -5.05 -2.78 -3.50
N CYS A 60 -4.15 -1.82 -3.29
CA CYS A 60 -4.48 -0.56 -2.62
C CYS A 60 -3.90 0.65 -3.38
N GLY A 61 -4.55 1.80 -3.23
CA GLY A 61 -4.03 3.08 -3.69
C GLY A 61 -3.02 3.66 -2.72
N PRO A 62 -2.20 4.63 -3.15
CA PRO A 62 -1.38 5.42 -2.24
C PRO A 62 -2.26 6.25 -1.29
N PHE A 63 -1.66 6.92 -0.32
CA PHE A 63 -2.36 7.89 0.54
C PHE A 63 -3.18 8.87 -0.31
N ALA A 64 -4.46 9.07 0.03
CA ALA A 64 -5.32 10.00 -0.66
C ALA A 64 -4.89 11.45 -0.38
N ASP A 65 -4.46 12.18 -1.41
CA ASP A 65 -4.13 13.61 -1.31
C ASP A 65 -5.01 14.40 -2.29
N PRO A 66 -5.91 15.27 -1.81
CA PRO A 66 -6.78 16.07 -2.66
C PRO A 66 -6.04 16.98 -3.66
N ARG A 67 -4.74 17.19 -3.51
CA ARG A 67 -3.94 18.02 -4.43
C ARG A 67 -3.33 17.21 -5.57
N VAL A 68 -3.36 15.88 -5.52
CA VAL A 68 -2.74 15.02 -6.54
C VAL A 68 -3.55 13.75 -6.78
N MET A 69 -3.92 13.54 -8.04
CA MET A 69 -4.46 12.26 -8.49
C MET A 69 -3.33 11.30 -8.82
N ALA A 70 -2.84 10.57 -7.81
CA ALA A 70 -1.79 9.59 -7.99
C ALA A 70 -2.33 8.32 -8.69
N PRO A 71 -1.64 7.79 -9.71
CA PRO A 71 -2.06 6.56 -10.37
C PRO A 71 -1.86 5.35 -9.44
N TYR A 72 -2.64 4.30 -9.67
CA TYR A 72 -2.31 2.98 -9.15
C TYR A 72 -1.05 2.45 -9.85
N LEU A 73 -0.03 2.11 -9.07
CA LEU A 73 1.26 1.63 -9.54
C LEU A 73 1.56 0.23 -8.96
N GLY A 74 0.53 -0.59 -8.77
CA GLY A 74 0.71 -1.97 -8.35
C GLY A 74 0.84 -2.21 -6.85
N GLN A 75 0.67 -1.19 -6.00
CA GLN A 75 0.77 -1.32 -4.54
C GLN A 75 -0.23 -2.36 -4.01
N VAL A 76 0.13 -2.99 -2.88
CA VAL A 76 -0.75 -3.95 -2.20
C VAL A 76 -0.74 -3.73 -0.69
N TYR A 77 -1.92 -3.77 -0.08
CA TYR A 77 -2.11 -3.91 1.36
C TYR A 77 -1.86 -5.37 1.76
N LEU A 78 -1.30 -5.57 2.95
CA LEU A 78 -1.03 -6.88 3.53
C LEU A 78 -1.96 -7.12 4.73
N ASP A 79 -2.67 -8.24 4.73
CA ASP A 79 -3.54 -8.68 5.83
C ASP A 79 -2.71 -9.34 6.95
N VAL A 80 -1.75 -8.58 7.46
CA VAL A 80 -0.86 -8.93 8.56
C VAL A 80 -0.79 -7.71 9.48
N PRO A 81 -1.11 -7.84 10.78
CA PRO A 81 -0.93 -6.74 11.72
C PRO A 81 0.53 -6.32 11.82
N TYR A 82 0.77 -5.02 11.95
CA TYR A 82 2.09 -4.52 12.30
C TYR A 82 2.39 -4.80 13.78
N ASP A 83 3.08 -5.90 14.06
CA ASP A 83 3.49 -6.30 15.40
C ASP A 83 4.76 -7.16 15.33
N GLU A 84 5.87 -6.64 15.85
CA GLU A 84 7.17 -7.32 15.86
C GLU A 84 7.19 -8.60 16.72
N ALA A 85 6.20 -8.84 17.57
CA ALA A 85 6.06 -10.09 18.30
C ALA A 85 5.44 -11.21 17.44
N LEU A 86 4.70 -10.87 16.38
CA LEU A 86 3.98 -11.85 15.57
C LEU A 86 4.92 -12.66 14.66
N PRO A 87 4.82 -14.01 14.68
CA PRO A 87 5.58 -14.85 13.75
C PRO A 87 5.30 -14.55 12.28
N ALA A 88 4.04 -14.24 11.93
CA ALA A 88 3.65 -13.90 10.56
C ALA A 88 4.32 -12.59 10.08
N TYR A 89 4.33 -11.56 10.93
CA TYR A 89 5.03 -10.32 10.62
C TYR A 89 6.53 -10.53 10.47
N ARG A 90 7.16 -11.28 11.39
CA ARG A 90 8.59 -11.60 11.31
C ARG A 90 8.94 -12.34 10.02
N GLN A 91 8.14 -13.33 9.62
CA GLN A 91 8.34 -14.07 8.38
C GLN A 91 8.26 -13.15 7.16
N LEU A 92 7.25 -12.28 7.12
CA LEU A 92 7.08 -11.29 6.06
C LEU A 92 8.25 -10.29 6.00
N ARG A 93 8.61 -9.71 7.15
CA ARG A 93 9.76 -8.80 7.28
C ARG A 93 11.05 -9.47 6.82
N ASP A 94 11.34 -10.68 7.31
CA ASP A 94 12.59 -11.37 7.00
C ASP A 94 12.68 -11.79 5.52
N TYR A 95 11.54 -11.92 4.82
CA TYR A 95 11.46 -12.10 3.37
C TYR A 95 11.70 -10.82 2.58
N LEU A 96 11.19 -9.68 3.06
CA LEU A 96 11.30 -8.39 2.37
C LEU A 96 12.61 -7.65 2.69
N GLU A 97 13.17 -7.86 3.88
CA GLU A 97 14.28 -7.10 4.44
C GLU A 97 15.45 -7.99 4.86
N HIS A 98 16.65 -7.46 4.69
CA HIS A 98 17.87 -7.97 5.31
C HIS A 98 17.88 -7.64 6.82
N PRO A 99 18.72 -8.35 7.62
CA PRO A 99 18.82 -8.06 9.06
C PRO A 99 19.25 -6.63 9.43
N ASP A 100 19.83 -5.89 8.49
CA ASP A 100 20.20 -4.48 8.66
C ASP A 100 19.07 -3.49 8.31
N GLY A 101 17.89 -4.00 7.93
CA GLY A 101 16.72 -3.21 7.53
C GLY A 101 16.75 -2.76 6.07
N SER A 102 17.76 -3.13 5.28
CA SER A 102 17.75 -2.85 3.84
C SER A 102 16.81 -3.81 3.10
N MET A 103 16.16 -3.32 2.03
CA MET A 103 15.25 -4.14 1.23
C MET A 103 16.02 -5.20 0.43
N ARG A 104 15.49 -6.43 0.39
CA ARG A 104 16.05 -7.55 -0.40
C ARG A 104 15.73 -7.47 -1.89
N HIS A 105 14.70 -6.72 -2.24
CA HIS A 105 14.19 -6.61 -3.60
C HIS A 105 14.37 -5.18 -4.09
N ASP A 106 15.20 -5.02 -5.11
CA ASP A 106 15.31 -3.76 -5.83
C ASP A 106 13.93 -3.35 -6.36
N GLY A 107 13.62 -2.06 -6.26
CA GLY A 107 12.31 -1.62 -6.68
C GLY A 107 11.20 -1.90 -5.67
N VAL A 108 11.49 -2.32 -4.44
CA VAL A 108 10.45 -2.58 -3.43
C VAL A 108 10.64 -1.71 -2.20
N ARG A 109 9.52 -1.23 -1.62
CA ARG A 109 9.48 -0.67 -0.27
C ARG A 109 8.44 -1.40 0.56
N PHE A 110 8.80 -1.71 1.79
CA PHE A 110 7.89 -2.20 2.81
C PHE A 110 7.51 -1.04 3.73
N CYS A 111 6.23 -0.71 3.78
CA CYS A 111 5.74 0.52 4.40
C CYS A 111 4.66 0.22 5.44
N VAL A 112 4.62 1.05 6.48
CA VAL A 112 3.50 1.15 7.41
C VAL A 112 2.73 2.45 7.13
N MET A 113 1.41 2.36 7.13
CA MET A 113 0.50 3.50 7.20
C MET A 113 -0.02 3.59 8.64
N PRO A 114 0.56 4.49 9.47
CA PRO A 114 0.12 4.63 10.85
C PRO A 114 -1.33 5.12 10.91
N LEU A 115 -2.12 4.56 11.82
CA LEU A 115 -3.50 4.98 12.02
C LEU A 115 -3.58 6.48 12.31
N ASP A 116 -2.73 6.99 13.20
CA ASP A 116 -2.69 8.42 13.56
C ASP A 116 -2.47 9.33 12.34
N TYR A 117 -1.68 8.88 11.37
CA TYR A 117 -1.47 9.62 10.12
C TYR A 117 -2.66 9.48 9.18
N ALA A 118 -3.22 8.27 9.06
CA ALA A 118 -4.41 8.01 8.26
C ALA A 118 -5.64 8.81 8.74
N MET A 119 -5.72 9.09 10.05
CA MET A 119 -6.79 9.90 10.66
C MET A 119 -6.76 11.37 10.23
N GLN A 120 -5.69 11.88 9.62
CA GLN A 120 -5.68 13.21 9.00
C GLN A 120 -6.73 13.34 7.89
N ASN A 121 -7.06 12.22 7.24
CA ASN A 121 -8.04 12.12 6.16
C ASN A 121 -9.42 11.61 6.65
N ALA A 122 -9.70 11.59 7.95
CA ALA A 122 -10.97 11.08 8.47
C ALA A 122 -12.20 11.82 7.89
N GLU A 123 -12.04 13.08 7.48
CA GLU A 123 -13.12 13.84 6.83
C GLU A 123 -13.56 13.22 5.48
N HIS A 124 -12.68 12.48 4.79
CA HIS A 124 -12.98 11.80 3.52
C HIS A 124 -14.10 10.76 3.68
N ASP A 125 -14.29 10.25 4.89
CA ASP A 125 -15.31 9.24 5.20
C ASP A 125 -16.69 9.88 5.43
N THR A 126 -16.77 11.22 5.48
CA THR A 126 -18.05 11.94 5.61
C THR A 126 -18.87 11.80 4.34
N PRO A 127 -20.15 11.38 4.41
CA PRO A 127 -21.02 11.32 3.24
C PRO A 127 -21.03 12.65 2.47
N GLY A 128 -20.87 12.57 1.14
CA GLY A 128 -20.85 13.75 0.28
C GLY A 128 -19.51 14.50 0.24
N TYR A 129 -18.45 14.02 0.90
CA TYR A 129 -17.16 14.73 0.94
C TYR A 129 -16.62 15.00 -0.45
N TRP A 130 -16.49 13.95 -1.26
CA TRP A 130 -15.90 14.03 -2.59
C TRP A 130 -16.76 14.85 -3.55
N GLU A 131 -18.09 14.78 -3.41
CA GLU A 131 -19.03 15.61 -4.17
C GLU A 131 -18.83 17.10 -3.86
N ARG A 132 -18.77 17.48 -2.58
CA ARG A 132 -18.52 18.87 -2.16
C ARG A 132 -17.12 19.36 -2.55
N TRP A 133 -16.13 18.49 -2.43
CA TRP A 133 -14.77 18.81 -2.84
C TRP A 133 -14.70 19.10 -4.35
N ALA A 134 -15.38 18.30 -5.17
CA ALA A 134 -15.41 18.46 -6.62
C ALA A 134 -16.15 19.72 -7.10
N GLU A 135 -17.04 20.31 -6.31
CA GLU A 135 -17.71 21.59 -6.64
C GLU A 135 -16.73 22.77 -6.75
N ASN A 136 -15.54 22.66 -6.15
CA ASN A 136 -14.56 23.73 -6.07
C ASN A 136 -13.32 23.52 -6.96
N PHE A 137 -13.39 22.56 -7.91
CA PHE A 137 -12.28 22.16 -8.78
C PHE A 137 -12.34 22.78 -10.19
#